data_AF-A0A2G6IY19-F1
#
_entry.id   AF-A0A2G6IY19-F1
#
_cell.length_a   1.000
_cell.length_b   1.000
_cell.length_c   1.000
_cell.angle_alpha   90.00
_cell.angle_beta   90.00
_cell.angle_gamma   90.00
#
_symmetry.space_group_name_H-M   'P 1'
#
loop_
_entity.id
_entity.type
_entity.pdbx_description
1 polymer ?
#
loop_
_entity_poly.entity_id
_entity_poly.type
_entity_poly.pdbx_seq_one_letter_code
_entity_poly.pdbx_strand_id
1 'polypeptide(L)'
;MGGGFDDIDDLLAETDLELEARFEELESRADLDEVRAKMAREARRRGPSRGEAHDPLEDLKAAFDKAEPTEYLLVLCPSCRKKNRLDRARATTEDPRCGACGAPLVLRR
;
A
#
# COMPACT_ATOMS: atom_id res chain seq x y z
N MET A 1 -38.77 55.43 -41.78
CA MET A 1 -39.18 54.30 -40.92
C MET A 1 -38.55 53.06 -41.53
N GLY A 2 -37.72 52.34 -40.79
CA GLY A 2 -37.06 51.10 -41.25
C GLY A 2 -35.68 50.98 -40.62
N GLY A 3 -35.56 50.18 -39.57
CA GLY A 3 -34.31 49.96 -38.82
C GLY A 3 -34.58 49.52 -37.39
N GLY A 4 -35.30 48.41 -37.21
CA GLY A 4 -35.62 47.89 -35.87
C GLY A 4 -36.05 46.43 -35.85
N PHE A 5 -35.84 45.69 -36.94
CA PHE A 5 -36.08 44.25 -37.01
C PHE A 5 -34.76 43.47 -37.16
N ASP A 6 -33.76 44.02 -37.85
CA ASP A 6 -32.46 43.37 -38.02
C ASP A 6 -31.71 43.17 -36.68
N ASP A 7 -31.78 44.14 -35.74
CA ASP A 7 -31.13 44.02 -34.43
C ASP A 7 -31.75 42.95 -33.51
N ILE A 8 -33.02 42.58 -33.72
CA ILE A 8 -33.72 41.57 -32.92
C ILE A 8 -33.41 40.17 -33.44
N ASP A 9 -33.36 40.01 -34.76
CA ASP A 9 -33.00 38.74 -35.39
C ASP A 9 -31.53 38.36 -35.09
N ASP A 10 -30.62 39.34 -35.04
CA ASP A 10 -29.23 39.13 -34.64
C ASP A 10 -29.10 38.71 -33.16
N LEU A 11 -29.89 39.31 -32.26
CA LEU A 11 -29.92 38.93 -30.84
C LEU A 11 -30.50 37.53 -30.63
N LEU A 12 -31.52 37.15 -31.39
CA LEU A 12 -32.11 35.81 -31.34
C LEU A 12 -31.11 34.75 -31.83
N ALA A 13 -30.39 35.03 -32.91
CA ALA A 13 -29.36 34.13 -33.43
C ALA A 13 -28.21 33.91 -32.43
N GLU A 14 -27.77 34.96 -31.72
CA GLU A 14 -26.76 34.85 -30.66
C GLU A 14 -27.26 34.00 -29.48
N THR A 15 -28.52 34.19 -29.07
CA THR A 15 -29.12 33.38 -28.00
C THR A 15 -29.34 31.93 -28.39
N ASP A 16 -29.68 31.64 -29.64
CA ASP A 16 -29.86 30.27 -30.13
C ASP A 16 -28.52 29.51 -30.13
N LEU A 17 -27.43 30.15 -30.53
CA LEU A 17 -26.08 29.59 -30.43
C LEU A 17 -25.65 29.31 -28.98
N GLU A 18 -25.97 30.21 -28.05
CA GLU A 18 -25.71 30.00 -26.62
C GLU A 18 -26.54 28.84 -26.06
N LEU A 19 -27.80 28.74 -26.48
CA LEU A 19 -28.70 27.66 -26.06
C LEU A 19 -28.23 26.29 -26.56
N GLU A 20 -27.83 26.21 -27.83
CA GLU A 20 -27.28 25.00 -28.44
C GLU A 20 -26.02 24.53 -27.70
N ALA A 21 -25.09 25.45 -27.39
CA ALA A 21 -23.90 25.11 -26.61
C ALA A 21 -24.23 24.59 -25.20
N ARG A 22 -25.26 25.13 -24.54
CA ARG A 22 -25.72 24.62 -23.24
C ARG A 22 -26.35 23.24 -23.34
N PHE A 23 -27.06 22.94 -24.42
CA PHE A 23 -27.60 21.59 -24.64
C PHE A 23 -26.50 20.57 -24.86
N GLU A 24 -25.47 20.88 -25.65
CA GLU A 24 -24.29 20.01 -25.81
C GLU A 24 -23.54 19.80 -24.48
N GLU A 25 -23.38 20.85 -23.67
CA GLU A 25 -22.80 20.74 -22.32
C GLU A 25 -23.62 19.80 -21.43
N LEU A 26 -24.94 19.89 -21.47
CA LEU A 26 -25.83 19.02 -20.68
C LEU A 26 -25.81 17.57 -21.16
N GLU A 27 -25.77 17.33 -22.47
CA GLU A 27 -25.68 15.99 -23.06
C GLU A 27 -24.37 15.30 -22.66
N SER A 28 -23.23 16.00 -22.82
CA SER A 28 -21.93 15.47 -22.40
C SER A 28 -21.86 15.16 -20.89
N ARG A 29 -22.54 15.95 -20.06
CA ARG A 29 -22.66 15.68 -18.63
C ARG A 29 -23.49 14.43 -18.35
N ALA A 30 -24.60 14.25 -19.08
CA ALA A 30 -25.45 13.07 -18.95
C ALA A 30 -24.70 11.78 -19.35
N ASP A 31 -23.89 11.83 -20.40
CA ASP A 31 -23.04 10.71 -20.84
C ASP A 31 -22.02 10.33 -19.77
N LEU A 32 -21.36 11.31 -19.15
CA LEU A 32 -20.40 11.08 -18.06
C LEU A 32 -21.09 10.45 -16.85
N ASP A 33 -22.30 10.90 -16.51
CA ASP A 33 -23.10 10.33 -15.44
C ASP A 33 -23.54 8.89 -15.76
N GLU A 34 -23.85 8.57 -17.02
CA GLU A 34 -24.15 7.21 -17.46
C GLU A 34 -22.93 6.29 -17.33
N VAL A 35 -21.75 6.74 -17.78
CA VAL A 35 -20.49 5.99 -17.62
C VAL A 35 -20.19 5.76 -16.14
N ARG A 36 -20.36 6.77 -15.30
CA ARG A 36 -20.15 6.66 -13.85
C ARG A 36 -21.15 5.70 -13.21
N ALA A 37 -22.42 5.73 -13.62
CA ALA A 37 -23.44 4.80 -13.16
C ALA A 37 -23.15 3.36 -13.60
N LYS A 38 -22.65 3.17 -14.83
CA LYS A 38 -22.24 1.87 -15.35
C LYS A 38 -21.05 1.31 -14.56
N MET A 39 -20.03 2.13 -14.31
CA MET A 39 -18.88 1.77 -13.46
C MET A 39 -19.31 1.42 -12.03
N ALA A 40 -20.23 2.19 -11.44
CA ALA A 40 -20.78 1.89 -10.12
C ALA A 40 -21.59 0.58 -10.09
N ARG A 41 -22.36 0.30 -11.14
CA ARG A 41 -23.10 -0.97 -11.28
C ARG A 41 -22.14 -2.15 -11.44
N GLU A 42 -21.08 -2.01 -12.22
CA GLU A 42 -20.03 -3.02 -12.37
C GLU A 42 -19.25 -3.26 -11.07
N ALA A 43 -18.92 -2.19 -10.33
CA ALA A 43 -18.29 -2.29 -9.01
C ALA A 43 -19.19 -3.01 -7.99
N ARG A 44 -20.51 -2.74 -8.00
CA ARG A 44 -21.48 -3.46 -7.17
C ARG A 44 -21.64 -4.93 -7.57
N ARG A 45 -21.60 -5.24 -8.87
CA ARG A 45 -21.67 -6.63 -9.39
C ARG A 45 -20.41 -7.43 -9.10
N ARG A 46 -19.24 -6.79 -9.05
CA ARG A 46 -17.99 -7.43 -8.63
C ARG A 46 -17.95 -7.75 -7.14
N GLY A 47 -18.91 -7.23 -6.35
CA GLY A 47 -18.90 -7.33 -4.90
C GLY A 47 -17.66 -6.66 -4.29
N PRO A 48 -17.62 -6.43 -2.97
CA PRO A 48 -16.31 -6.37 -2.33
C PRO A 48 -15.68 -7.73 -2.59
N SER A 49 -14.65 -7.80 -3.44
CA SER A 49 -13.76 -8.94 -3.36
C SER A 49 -13.31 -8.98 -1.90
N ARG A 50 -13.75 -10.00 -1.16
CA ARG A 50 -13.19 -10.37 0.14
C ARG A 50 -11.74 -10.83 -0.03
N GLY A 51 -10.92 -10.05 -0.72
CA GLY A 51 -9.53 -9.95 -0.34
C GLY A 51 -9.57 -9.05 0.87
N GLU A 52 -9.52 -9.64 2.06
CA GLU A 52 -8.92 -8.95 3.20
C GLU A 52 -7.75 -8.15 2.63
N ALA A 53 -7.84 -6.83 2.69
CA ALA A 53 -6.66 -6.01 2.56
C ALA A 53 -5.85 -6.32 3.82
N HIS A 54 -5.17 -7.47 3.80
CA HIS A 54 -4.26 -7.90 4.83
C HIS A 54 -3.23 -6.78 4.88
N ASP A 55 -3.25 -6.00 5.96
CA ASP A 55 -2.24 -5.00 6.16
C ASP A 55 -0.91 -5.77 6.21
N PRO A 56 0.02 -5.57 5.26
CA PRO A 56 1.27 -6.31 5.25
C PRO A 56 2.08 -6.11 6.55
N LEU A 57 1.75 -5.07 7.33
CA LEU A 57 2.34 -4.83 8.64
C LEU A 57 1.69 -5.64 9.77
N GLU A 58 0.41 -6.02 9.65
CA GLU A 58 -0.25 -6.88 10.66
C GLU A 58 0.38 -8.27 10.70
N ASP A 59 0.72 -8.84 9.55
CA ASP A 59 1.41 -10.13 9.48
C ASP A 59 2.80 -10.08 10.09
N LEU A 60 3.54 -9.01 9.82
CA LEU A 60 4.86 -8.79 10.41
C LEU A 60 4.76 -8.62 11.92
N LYS A 61 3.80 -7.82 12.40
CA LYS A 61 3.58 -7.62 13.84
C LYS A 61 3.21 -8.93 14.54
N ALA A 62 2.30 -9.71 13.96
CA ALA A 62 1.93 -11.02 14.49
C ALA A 62 3.11 -12.01 14.49
N ALA A 63 4.02 -11.91 13.52
CA ALA A 63 5.25 -12.70 13.50
C ALA A 63 6.25 -12.28 14.59
N PHE A 64 6.41 -10.97 14.85
CA PHE A 64 7.25 -10.46 15.92
C PHE A 64 6.68 -10.77 17.32
N ASP A 65 5.37 -10.64 17.52
CA ASP A 65 4.71 -10.95 18.80
C ASP A 65 4.79 -12.45 19.16
N LYS A 66 4.92 -13.33 18.16
CA LYS A 66 5.11 -14.78 18.34
C LYS A 66 6.59 -15.19 18.51
N ALA A 67 7.54 -14.33 18.21
CA ALA A 67 8.96 -14.64 18.34
C ALA A 67 9.40 -14.50 19.80
N GLU A 68 9.92 -15.56 20.40
CA GLU A 68 10.53 -15.45 21.73
C GLU A 68 11.82 -14.61 21.66
N PRO A 69 12.09 -13.75 22.66
CA PRO A 69 13.29 -12.94 22.69
C PRO A 69 14.53 -13.84 22.75
N THR A 70 15.38 -13.75 21.72
CA THR A 70 16.66 -14.47 21.68
C THR A 70 17.62 -13.91 22.72
N GLU A 71 17.92 -14.70 23.74
CA GLU A 71 18.91 -14.35 24.75
C GLU A 71 20.31 -14.67 24.22
N TYR A 72 21.21 -13.69 24.28
CA TYR A 72 22.59 -13.83 23.82
C TYR A 72 23.57 -13.89 25.00
N LEU A 73 24.50 -14.84 24.93
CA LEU A 73 25.62 -14.96 25.84
C LEU A 73 26.88 -14.38 25.22
N LEU A 74 27.64 -13.60 26.00
CA LEU A 74 28.97 -13.14 25.63
C LEU A 74 30.01 -14.06 26.25
N VAL A 75 30.76 -14.75 25.40
CA VAL A 75 31.72 -15.79 25.81
C VAL A 75 33.11 -15.40 25.35
N LEU A 76 34.09 -15.47 26.26
CA LEU A 76 35.50 -15.30 25.90
C LEU A 76 36.07 -16.63 25.41
N CYS A 77 36.72 -16.62 24.24
CA CYS A 77 37.39 -17.80 23.74
C CYS A 77 38.62 -18.13 24.61
N PRO A 78 38.77 -19.37 25.10
CA PRO A 78 39.92 -19.75 25.92
C PRO A 78 41.25 -19.74 25.13
N SER A 79 41.20 -19.94 23.81
CA SER A 79 42.39 -20.01 22.97
C SER A 79 42.90 -18.63 22.52
N CYS A 80 42.01 -17.75 22.05
CA CYS A 80 42.39 -16.45 21.47
C CYS A 80 41.92 -15.23 22.25
N ARG A 81 41.17 -15.42 23.35
CA ARG A 81 40.59 -14.36 24.21
C ARG A 81 39.64 -13.39 23.52
N LYS A 82 39.27 -13.61 22.26
CA LYS A 82 38.26 -12.79 21.58
C LYS A 82 36.87 -13.11 22.13
N LYS A 83 36.03 -12.08 22.19
CA LYS A 83 34.61 -12.19 22.56
C LYS A 83 33.84 -12.83 21.41
N ASN A 84 32.94 -13.74 21.74
CA ASN A 84 32.00 -14.38 20.83
C ASN A 84 30.60 -14.14 21.37
N ARG A 85 29.68 -13.77 20.49
CA ARG A 85 28.25 -13.66 20.81
C ARG A 85 27.60 -14.97 20.39
N LEU A 86 27.00 -15.67 21.35
CA LEU A 86 26.35 -16.94 21.10
C LEU A 86 24.89 -16.85 21.51
N ASP A 87 24.02 -17.48 20.73
CA ASP A 87 22.63 -17.68 21.12
C ASP A 87 22.56 -18.68 22.28
N ARG A 88 21.76 -18.39 23.32
CA ARG A 88 21.66 -19.23 24.52
C ARG A 88 21.16 -20.64 24.22
N ALA A 89 20.21 -20.81 23.30
CA ALA A 89 19.74 -22.14 22.93
C ALA A 89 20.89 -22.94 22.31
N ARG A 90 21.63 -22.31 21.39
CA ARG A 90 22.79 -22.91 20.72
C ARG A 90 23.95 -23.22 21.68
N ALA A 91 24.10 -22.43 22.73
CA ALA A 91 25.10 -22.61 23.79
C ALA A 91 24.94 -23.94 24.54
N THR A 92 23.71 -24.45 24.61
CA THR A 92 23.37 -25.64 25.41
C THR A 92 23.31 -26.92 24.57
N THR A 93 23.02 -26.81 23.29
CA THR A 93 22.73 -27.94 22.40
C THR A 93 23.88 -28.31 21.47
N GLU A 94 24.71 -27.35 21.06
CA GLU A 94 25.79 -27.55 20.09
C GLU A 94 27.16 -27.35 20.72
N ASP A 95 28.19 -28.00 20.17
CA ASP A 95 29.61 -27.69 20.45
C ASP A 95 30.00 -26.38 19.75
N PRO A 96 29.90 -25.21 20.42
CA PRO A 96 30.04 -23.94 19.75
C PRO A 96 31.51 -23.68 19.44
N ARG A 97 31.81 -23.06 18.29
CA ARG A 97 33.18 -22.73 17.89
C ARG A 97 33.41 -21.24 17.85
N CYS A 98 34.63 -20.84 18.15
CA CYS A 98 35.03 -19.44 18.07
C CYS A 98 35.04 -18.98 16.62
N GLY A 99 34.32 -17.90 16.31
CA GLY A 99 34.27 -17.34 14.96
C GLY A 99 35.61 -16.75 14.49
N ALA A 100 36.55 -16.50 15.40
CA ALA A 100 37.84 -15.91 15.06
C ALA A 100 38.97 -16.93 14.88
N CYS A 101 38.98 -18.04 15.63
CA CYS A 101 40.07 -19.03 15.57
C CYS A 101 39.60 -20.47 15.41
N GLY A 102 38.29 -20.73 15.32
CA GLY A 102 37.71 -22.06 15.11
C GLY A 102 37.80 -23.03 16.30
N ALA A 103 38.47 -22.64 17.39
CA ALA A 103 38.60 -23.45 18.60
C ALA A 103 37.23 -23.65 19.30
N PRO A 104 37.01 -24.79 19.97
CA PRO A 104 35.79 -25.02 20.72
C PRO A 104 35.64 -24.00 21.87
N LEU A 105 34.44 -23.43 21.99
CA LEU A 105 34.03 -22.58 23.09
C LEU A 105 33.51 -23.51 24.19
N VAL A 106 34.38 -23.84 25.15
CA VAL A 106 34.01 -24.68 26.29
C VAL A 106 33.10 -23.88 27.21
N LEU A 107 31.80 -24.15 27.13
CA LEU A 107 30.82 -23.64 28.07
C LEU A 107 30.68 -24.67 29.19
N ARG A 108 31.09 -24.31 30.41
CA ARG A 108 30.88 -25.19 31.57
C ARG A 108 29.37 -25.30 31.80
N ARG A 109 28.84 -26.50 31.64
CA ARG A 109 27.46 -26.87 31.97
C ARG A 109 27.26 -26.91 33.48
#